data_AF-A0A367JS81-F1
#
_entry.id   AF-A0A367JS81-F1
#
_cell.length_a   1.000
_cell.length_b   1.000
_cell.length_c   1.000
_cell.angle_alpha   90.00
_cell.angle_beta   90.00
_cell.angle_gamma   90.00
#
_symmetry.space_group_name_H-M   'P 1'
#
loop_
_entity.id
_entity.type
_entity.pdbx_description
1 polymer ?
#
loop_
_entity_poly.entity_id
_entity_poly.type
_entity_poly.pdbx_seq_one_letter_code
_entity_poly.pdbx_strand_id
1 'polypeptide(L)'
;MFNYQVIWPLFELAAKGTGMKFIAGEKELSASEELCSDDAIIEVDSLEICVLETSGKFQLKDKARFGYDHVKGAFVALSMLRKIFKKYCYAKKSTAKQLKIYFVHARANDKLHQWSFEAPSYDIQLMERVSLSKLPMAAKEAASTLTLGNFAWKLKLAEDDEDTK
;
A
#
# COMPACT_ATOMS: atom_id res chain seq x y z
N MET A 1 -13.85 -2.61 12.75
CA MET A 1 -13.21 -2.59 14.10
C MET A 1 -11.72 -2.90 14.03
N PHE A 2 -11.32 -4.00 13.39
CA PHE A 2 -9.90 -4.38 13.27
C PHE A 2 -9.02 -3.38 12.49
N ASN A 3 -9.49 -2.86 11.35
CA ASN A 3 -8.75 -1.83 10.60
C ASN A 3 -8.48 -0.60 11.47
N TYR A 4 -9.51 -0.09 12.15
CA TYR A 4 -9.43 1.06 13.06
C TYR A 4 -8.46 0.85 14.24
N GLN A 5 -8.35 -0.37 14.77
CA GLN A 5 -7.56 -0.63 15.97
C GLN A 5 -6.08 -0.85 15.72
N VAL A 6 -5.70 -1.34 14.53
CA VAL A 6 -4.32 -1.78 14.28
C VAL A 6 -3.76 -1.26 12.96
N ILE A 7 -4.50 -1.43 11.86
CA ILE A 7 -3.97 -1.09 10.53
C ILE A 7 -3.95 0.43 10.32
N TRP A 8 -5.04 1.13 10.63
CA TRP A 8 -5.11 2.57 10.46
C TRP A 8 -4.09 3.32 11.34
N PRO A 9 -3.92 2.99 12.64
CA PRO A 9 -2.84 3.57 13.44
C PRO A 9 -1.44 3.33 12.87
N LEU A 10 -1.23 2.18 12.20
CA LEU A 10 0.04 1.88 11.54
C LEU A 10 0.27 2.78 10.31
N PHE A 11 -0.78 3.04 9.54
CA PHE A 11 -0.71 3.97 8.40
C PHE A 11 -0.57 5.43 8.86
N GLU A 12 -1.30 5.83 9.90
CA GLU A 12 -1.13 7.13 10.56
C GLU A 12 0.31 7.31 11.04
N LEU A 13 0.90 6.27 11.65
CA LEU A 13 2.29 6.30 12.09
C LEU A 13 3.27 6.43 10.92
N ALA A 14 3.04 5.72 9.82
CA ALA A 14 3.86 5.82 8.62
C ALA A 14 3.80 7.22 7.98
N ALA A 15 2.62 7.85 7.97
CA ALA A 15 2.42 9.21 7.47
C ALA A 15 2.84 10.31 8.46
N LYS A 16 3.07 9.97 9.73
CA LYS A 16 3.35 10.97 10.76
C LYS A 16 4.75 11.59 10.56
N GLY A 17 4.77 12.91 10.44
CA GLY A 17 5.99 13.69 10.30
C GLY A 17 6.65 13.57 8.93
N THR A 18 5.89 13.16 7.91
CA THR A 18 6.29 13.10 6.50
C THR A 18 5.44 14.07 5.66
N GLY A 19 5.67 14.13 4.34
CA GLY A 19 4.79 14.86 3.41
C GLY A 19 3.50 14.10 3.09
N MET A 20 3.34 12.89 3.64
CA MET A 20 2.23 12.00 3.36
C MET A 20 1.00 12.31 4.20
N LYS A 21 -0.18 12.10 3.61
CA LYS A 21 -1.48 12.20 4.28
C LYS A 21 -2.20 10.87 4.20
N PHE A 22 -2.50 10.31 5.36
CA PHE A 22 -3.36 9.14 5.49
C PHE A 22 -4.84 9.54 5.45
N ILE A 23 -5.65 8.78 4.70
CA ILE A 23 -7.10 8.94 4.64
C ILE A 23 -7.74 7.57 4.83
N ALA A 24 -8.50 7.41 5.91
CA ALA A 24 -9.25 6.20 6.20
C ALA A 24 -10.67 6.21 5.59
N GLY A 25 -11.21 5.02 5.33
CA GLY A 25 -12.58 4.79 4.89
C GLY A 25 -12.66 4.37 3.42
N GLU A 26 -13.80 3.78 3.04
CA GLU A 26 -14.11 3.43 1.65
C GLU A 26 -14.04 4.69 0.77
N LYS A 27 -12.94 4.84 0.04
CA LYS A 27 -12.70 6.00 -0.80
C LYS A 27 -12.71 5.61 -2.26
N GLU A 28 -13.55 6.28 -3.04
CA GLU A 28 -13.45 6.26 -4.49
C GLU A 28 -12.14 6.94 -4.89
N LEU A 29 -11.30 6.20 -5.59
CA LEU A 29 -10.01 6.71 -6.01
C LEU A 29 -10.15 7.61 -7.21
N SER A 30 -9.49 8.75 -7.13
CA SER A 30 -9.41 9.66 -8.26
C SER A 30 -8.60 9.05 -9.41
N ALA A 31 -7.78 8.03 -9.14
CA ALA A 31 -7.01 7.31 -10.14
C ALA A 31 -7.79 6.27 -10.94
N SER A 32 -8.94 5.80 -10.44
CA SER A 32 -9.74 4.78 -11.10
C SER A 32 -11.04 5.41 -11.57
N GLU A 33 -11.28 5.46 -12.89
CA GLU A 33 -12.57 5.86 -13.46
C GLU A 33 -13.67 4.81 -13.14
N GLU A 34 -13.26 3.58 -12.83
CA GLU A 34 -14.13 2.52 -12.32
C GLU A 34 -14.17 2.58 -10.78
N LEU A 35 -15.36 2.41 -10.20
CA LEU A 35 -15.67 2.45 -8.76
C LEU A 35 -14.94 1.33 -7.98
N CYS A 36 -13.63 1.43 -7.82
CA CYS A 36 -12.91 0.73 -6.77
C CYS A 36 -12.93 1.64 -5.53
N SER A 37 -13.74 1.25 -4.55
CA SER A 37 -13.61 1.75 -3.19
C SER A 37 -12.55 0.92 -2.47
N ASP A 38 -11.55 1.57 -1.90
CA ASP A 38 -10.55 0.91 -1.06
C ASP A 38 -10.66 1.39 0.39
N ASP A 39 -10.22 0.58 1.35
CA ASP A 39 -10.45 0.82 2.78
C ASP A 39 -9.69 2.04 3.33
N ALA A 40 -8.57 2.39 2.70
CA ALA A 40 -7.79 3.59 3.01
C ALA A 40 -6.73 3.86 1.94
N ILE A 41 -6.20 5.09 1.95
CA ILE A 41 -5.07 5.50 1.11
C ILE A 41 -4.04 6.34 1.87
N ILE A 42 -2.85 6.42 1.26
CA ILE A 42 -1.87 7.47 1.54
C ILE A 42 -1.69 8.32 0.28
N GLU A 43 -1.72 9.63 0.44
CA GLU A 43 -1.49 10.61 -0.62
C GLU A 43 -0.33 11.56 -0.31
N VAL A 44 0.41 11.99 -1.34
CA VAL A 44 1.43 13.05 -1.29
C VAL A 44 1.09 14.06 -2.36
N ASP A 45 0.96 15.35 -2.01
CA ASP A 45 0.58 16.42 -2.97
C ASP A 45 -0.66 16.08 -3.83
N SER A 46 -1.67 15.47 -3.20
CA SER A 46 -2.89 14.97 -3.87
C SER A 46 -2.66 13.86 -4.91
N LEU A 47 -1.51 13.19 -4.86
CA LEU A 47 -1.22 11.96 -5.59
C LEU A 47 -1.43 10.77 -4.67
N GLU A 48 -2.28 9.85 -5.06
CA GLU A 48 -2.48 8.58 -4.37
C GLU A 48 -1.22 7.71 -4.60
N ILE A 49 -0.49 7.36 -3.53
CA ILE A 49 0.78 6.60 -3.61
C ILE A 49 0.74 5.25 -2.90
N CYS A 50 -0.22 5.04 -1.99
CA CYS A 50 -0.46 3.74 -1.38
C CYS A 50 -1.96 3.51 -1.20
N VAL A 51 -2.38 2.27 -1.43
CA VAL A 51 -3.75 1.82 -1.15
C VAL A 51 -3.77 0.66 -0.15
N LEU A 52 -4.78 0.61 0.70
CA LEU A 52 -5.07 -0.48 1.62
C LEU A 52 -6.35 -1.20 1.20
N GLU A 53 -6.25 -2.51 1.00
CA GLU A 53 -7.41 -3.39 0.87
C GLU A 53 -7.40 -4.42 2.00
N THR A 54 -8.54 -4.59 2.66
CA THR A 54 -8.77 -5.58 3.72
C THR A 54 -9.80 -6.58 3.26
N SER A 55 -9.42 -7.85 3.28
CA SER A 55 -10.34 -8.91 2.88
C SER A 55 -11.35 -9.30 3.95
N GLY A 56 -12.30 -8.40 4.16
CA GLY A 56 -13.39 -8.55 5.10
C GLY A 56 -12.94 -8.48 6.56
N LYS A 57 -13.72 -9.11 7.43
CA LYS A 57 -13.49 -9.07 8.88
C LYS A 57 -12.23 -9.85 9.29
N PHE A 58 -11.65 -9.45 10.42
CA PHE A 58 -10.53 -10.15 11.05
C PHE A 58 -10.79 -11.65 11.18
N GLN A 59 -9.76 -12.47 10.91
CA GLN A 59 -9.83 -13.93 10.90
C GLN A 59 -10.85 -14.57 9.95
N LEU A 60 -11.35 -13.83 8.94
CA LEU A 60 -12.07 -14.46 7.84
C LEU A 60 -11.19 -15.55 7.18
N LYS A 61 -11.81 -16.65 6.73
CA LYS A 61 -11.12 -17.77 6.06
C LYS A 61 -11.67 -18.03 4.65
N ASP A 62 -12.01 -16.96 3.94
CA ASP A 62 -12.53 -17.01 2.57
C ASP A 62 -11.42 -16.80 1.53
N LYS A 63 -10.91 -17.93 1.01
CA LYS A 63 -9.83 -17.90 0.03
C LYS A 63 -10.20 -17.22 -1.29
N ALA A 64 -11.45 -17.36 -1.73
CA ALA A 64 -11.90 -16.76 -2.99
C ALA A 64 -11.87 -15.24 -2.87
N ARG A 65 -12.40 -14.72 -1.75
CA ARG A 65 -12.34 -13.29 -1.44
C ARG A 65 -10.90 -12.75 -1.36
N PHE A 66 -9.98 -13.48 -0.71
CA PHE A 66 -8.56 -13.06 -0.70
C PHE A 66 -7.95 -12.94 -2.08
N GLY A 67 -8.29 -13.84 -3.00
CA GLY A 67 -7.81 -13.76 -4.38
C GLY A 67 -8.40 -12.56 -5.12
N TYR A 68 -9.72 -12.37 -4.99
CA TYR A 68 -10.42 -11.26 -5.62
C TYR A 68 -9.91 -9.90 -5.15
N ASP A 69 -9.85 -9.67 -3.84
CA ASP A 69 -9.39 -8.41 -3.25
C ASP A 69 -7.91 -8.12 -3.57
N HIS A 70 -7.09 -9.17 -3.68
CA HIS A 70 -5.70 -9.02 -4.12
C HIS A 70 -5.60 -8.50 -5.56
N VAL A 71 -6.39 -9.07 -6.46
CA VAL A 71 -6.45 -8.63 -7.86
C VAL A 71 -7.03 -7.22 -7.95
N LYS A 72 -8.09 -6.92 -7.20
CA LYS A 72 -8.69 -5.59 -7.10
C LYS A 72 -7.67 -4.53 -6.69
N GLY A 73 -6.98 -4.72 -5.56
CA GLY A 73 -5.97 -3.77 -5.08
C GLY A 73 -4.77 -3.64 -6.03
N ALA A 74 -4.42 -4.71 -6.77
CA ALA A 74 -3.39 -4.65 -7.81
C ALA A 74 -3.80 -3.76 -9.00
N PHE A 75 -5.05 -3.89 -9.49
CA PHE A 75 -5.58 -3.03 -10.55
C PHE A 75 -5.63 -1.56 -10.12
N VAL A 76 -6.02 -1.32 -8.88
CA VAL A 76 -6.03 0.02 -8.29
C VAL A 76 -4.64 0.64 -8.29
N ALA A 77 -3.63 -0.06 -7.76
CA ALA A 77 -2.26 0.46 -7.71
C ALA A 77 -1.70 0.73 -9.13
N LEU A 78 -2.07 -0.10 -10.10
CA LEU A 78 -1.72 0.12 -11.50
C LEU A 78 -2.40 1.38 -12.09
N SER A 79 -3.67 1.62 -11.76
CA SER A 79 -4.38 2.85 -12.16
C SER A 79 -3.76 4.10 -11.55
N MET A 80 -3.35 4.05 -10.28
CA MET A 80 -2.59 5.12 -9.61
C MET A 80 -1.29 5.43 -10.34
N LEU A 81 -0.49 4.40 -10.65
CA LEU A 81 0.77 4.56 -11.40
C LEU A 81 0.53 5.20 -12.77
N ARG A 82 -0.47 4.72 -13.52
CA ARG A 82 -0.83 5.27 -14.84
C ARG A 82 -1.28 6.72 -14.76
N LYS A 83 -2.07 7.09 -13.75
CA LYS A 83 -2.52 8.47 -13.55
C LYS A 83 -1.34 9.40 -13.30
N ILE A 84 -0.38 8.99 -12.47
CA ILE A 84 0.84 9.79 -12.21
C ILE A 84 1.64 9.97 -13.51
N PHE A 85 1.85 8.91 -14.28
CA PHE A 85 2.53 9.03 -15.59
C PHE A 85 1.80 9.92 -16.58
N LYS A 86 0.46 9.90 -16.60
CA LYS A 86 -0.33 10.82 -17.43
C LYS A 86 -0.19 12.27 -16.96
N LYS A 87 -0.25 12.52 -15.64
CA LYS A 87 -0.13 13.87 -15.06
C LYS A 87 1.25 14.47 -15.29
N TYR A 88 2.30 13.64 -15.21
CA TYR A 88 3.70 14.06 -15.40
C TYR A 88 4.29 13.44 -16.68
N CYS A 89 3.58 13.56 -17.80
CA CYS A 89 3.98 12.95 -19.08
C CYS A 89 5.32 13.47 -19.64
N TYR A 90 5.81 14.60 -19.13
CA TYR A 90 7.11 15.20 -19.48
C TYR A 90 8.22 14.90 -18.47
N ALA A 91 7.98 14.07 -17.45
CA ALA A 91 9.02 13.68 -16.50
C ALA A 91 10.19 12.98 -17.20
N LYS A 92 11.41 13.19 -16.71
CA LYS A 92 12.58 12.48 -17.23
C LYS A 92 12.39 10.98 -17.05
N LYS A 93 12.81 10.20 -18.04
CA LYS A 93 12.75 8.73 -17.98
C LYS A 93 13.43 8.16 -16.74
N SER A 94 14.56 8.73 -16.32
CA SER A 94 15.27 8.33 -15.10
C SER A 94 14.40 8.49 -13.85
N THR A 95 13.72 9.64 -13.72
CA THR A 95 12.81 9.93 -12.60
C THR A 95 11.56 9.05 -12.64
N ALA A 96 10.95 8.87 -13.82
CA ALA A 96 9.76 8.04 -13.96
C ALA A 96 10.00 6.57 -13.56
N LYS A 97 11.20 6.05 -13.79
CA LYS A 97 11.59 4.69 -13.40
C LYS A 97 11.79 4.47 -11.91
N GLN A 98 12.01 5.55 -11.15
CA GLN A 98 12.17 5.50 -9.70
C GLN A 98 10.82 5.52 -8.97
N LEU A 99 9.72 5.84 -9.68
CA LEU A 99 8.40 5.90 -9.10
C LEU A 99 7.92 4.50 -8.67
N LYS A 100 7.59 4.39 -7.38
CA LYS A 100 6.96 3.22 -6.78
C LYS A 100 5.60 3.59 -6.20
N ILE A 101 4.61 2.74 -6.45
CA ILE A 101 3.29 2.81 -5.84
C ILE A 101 3.08 1.57 -4.99
N TYR A 102 2.46 1.74 -3.83
CA TYR A 102 2.31 0.63 -2.88
C TYR A 102 0.87 0.14 -2.79
N PHE A 103 0.75 -1.16 -2.59
CA PHE A 103 -0.50 -1.82 -2.28
C PHE A 103 -0.31 -2.66 -1.03
N VAL A 104 -1.06 -2.36 0.02
CA VAL A 104 -1.11 -3.15 1.23
C VAL A 104 -2.37 -4.01 1.23
N HIS A 105 -2.18 -5.31 1.39
CA HIS A 105 -3.26 -6.28 1.47
C HIS A 105 -3.30 -6.90 2.85
N ALA A 106 -4.35 -6.57 3.61
CA ALA A 106 -4.68 -7.21 4.87
C ALA A 106 -5.59 -8.41 4.62
N ARG A 107 -5.07 -9.62 4.82
CA ARG A 107 -5.76 -10.88 4.47
C ARG A 107 -5.72 -11.90 5.60
N ALA A 108 -6.38 -13.05 5.37
CA ALA A 108 -6.45 -14.17 6.32
C ALA A 108 -5.13 -14.52 7.02
N ASN A 109 -5.31 -15.08 8.22
CA ASN A 109 -4.25 -15.50 9.13
C ASN A 109 -3.41 -14.33 9.64
N ASP A 110 -4.05 -13.17 9.77
CA ASP A 110 -3.51 -11.98 10.41
C ASP A 110 -2.26 -11.47 9.70
N LYS A 111 -2.26 -11.55 8.35
CA LYS A 111 -1.12 -11.18 7.51
C LYS A 111 -1.36 -9.84 6.83
N LEU A 112 -0.33 -9.00 6.88
CA LEU A 112 -0.19 -7.79 6.07
C LEU A 112 0.86 -8.03 5.00
N HIS A 113 0.46 -7.94 3.74
CA HIS A 113 1.39 -7.98 2.61
C HIS A 113 1.56 -6.56 2.08
N GLN A 114 2.79 -6.13 1.84
CA GLN A 114 3.09 -4.89 1.13
C GLN A 114 3.65 -5.26 -0.24
N TRP A 115 3.05 -4.70 -1.28
CA TRP A 115 3.45 -4.86 -2.66
C TRP A 115 3.90 -3.51 -3.21
N SER A 116 4.94 -3.50 -4.03
CA SER A 116 5.36 -2.35 -4.82
C SER A 116 4.98 -2.56 -6.28
N PHE A 117 4.58 -1.48 -6.92
CA PHE A 117 4.33 -1.35 -8.35
C PHE A 117 5.28 -0.32 -8.94
N GLU A 118 5.98 -0.71 -10.00
CA GLU A 118 6.91 0.17 -10.70
C GLU A 118 6.92 -0.15 -12.20
N ALA A 119 7.41 0.79 -13.00
CA ALA A 119 7.62 0.62 -14.44
C ALA A 119 9.10 0.84 -14.77
N PRO A 120 9.97 -0.18 -14.58
CA PRO A 120 11.42 -0.04 -14.77
C PRO A 120 11.80 0.19 -16.26
N SER A 121 10.89 -0.12 -17.18
CA SER A 121 11.00 0.19 -18.61
C SER A 121 9.62 0.52 -19.19
N TYR A 122 9.56 0.95 -20.45
CA TYR A 122 8.29 1.31 -21.09
C TYR A 122 7.33 0.12 -21.25
N ASP A 123 7.88 -1.07 -21.43
CA ASP A 123 7.11 -2.26 -21.78
C ASP A 123 6.93 -3.23 -20.60
N ILE A 124 7.46 -2.87 -19.42
CA ILE A 124 7.45 -3.72 -18.24
C ILE A 124 6.85 -2.97 -17.06
N GLN A 125 5.81 -3.57 -16.48
CA GLN A 125 5.27 -3.23 -15.18
C GLN A 125 5.58 -4.38 -14.23
N LEU A 126 6.19 -4.06 -13.10
CA LEU A 126 6.54 -5.04 -12.07
C LEU A 126 5.66 -4.85 -10.85
N MET A 127 5.16 -5.97 -10.34
CA MET A 127 4.52 -6.07 -9.03
C MET A 127 5.33 -7.04 -8.17
N GLU A 128 5.90 -6.56 -7.07
CA GLU A 128 6.72 -7.38 -6.16
C GLU A 128 6.23 -7.26 -4.72
N ARG A 129 6.27 -8.36 -3.95
CA ARG A 129 6.00 -8.31 -2.51
C ARG A 129 7.27 -7.92 -1.75
N VAL A 130 7.36 -6.66 -1.35
CA VAL A 130 8.52 -6.08 -0.65
C VAL A 130 8.51 -6.29 0.87
N SER A 131 7.34 -6.60 1.45
CA SER A 131 7.22 -6.86 2.88
C SER A 131 6.07 -7.80 3.21
N LEU A 132 6.25 -8.54 4.30
CA LEU A 132 5.25 -9.41 4.90
C LEU A 132 5.36 -9.26 6.41
N SER A 133 4.24 -8.98 7.06
CA SER A 133 4.14 -9.01 8.51
C SER A 133 2.96 -9.84 8.97
N LYS A 134 3.08 -10.40 10.17
CA LYS A 134 1.97 -11.00 10.91
C LYS A 134 1.62 -10.09 12.06
N LEU A 135 0.34 -9.82 12.23
CA LEU A 135 -0.17 -8.99 13.30
C LEU A 135 -0.05 -9.74 14.62
N PRO A 136 0.50 -9.10 15.67
CA PRO A 136 0.59 -9.72 16.98
C PRO A 136 -0.82 -9.88 17.55
N MET A 137 -1.14 -11.09 18.04
CA MET A 137 -2.41 -11.34 18.73
C MET A 137 -2.34 -11.00 20.23
N ALA A 138 -1.12 -10.91 20.77
CA ALA A 138 -0.84 -10.48 22.13
C ALA A 138 0.44 -9.63 22.20
N ALA A 139 0.49 -8.67 23.11
CA ALA A 139 1.63 -7.76 23.29
C ALA A 139 2.97 -8.48 23.57
N LYS A 140 2.92 -9.70 24.12
CA LYS A 140 4.09 -10.54 24.39
C LYS A 140 4.74 -11.15 23.15
N GLU A 141 4.12 -11.04 21.98
CA GLU A 141 4.64 -11.55 20.71
C GLU A 141 5.71 -10.60 20.13
N ALA A 142 6.81 -10.42 20.85
CA ALA A 142 7.85 -9.42 20.54
C ALA A 142 8.37 -9.50 19.08
N ALA A 143 8.51 -10.72 18.54
CA ALA A 143 8.91 -10.91 17.15
C ALA A 143 7.87 -10.38 16.14
N SER A 144 6.58 -10.62 16.37
CA SER A 144 5.49 -10.10 15.54
C SER A 144 5.37 -8.58 15.66
N THR A 145 5.54 -8.03 16.86
CA THR A 145 5.60 -6.58 17.07
C THR A 145 6.77 -5.93 16.31
N LEU A 146 7.96 -6.53 16.36
CA LEU A 146 9.14 -6.04 15.64
C LEU A 146 8.93 -6.07 14.13
N THR A 147 8.43 -7.19 13.59
CA THR A 147 8.14 -7.29 12.15
C THR A 147 7.06 -6.32 11.69
N LEU A 148 6.06 -6.02 12.53
CA LEU A 148 5.06 -4.98 12.27
C LEU A 148 5.66 -3.57 12.30
N GLY A 149 6.57 -3.28 13.24
CA GLY A 149 7.32 -2.03 13.27
C GLY A 149 8.16 -1.83 12.02
N ASN A 150 8.88 -2.87 11.58
CA ASN A 150 9.65 -2.85 10.32
C ASN A 150 8.75 -2.65 9.09
N PHE A 151 7.54 -3.21 9.12
CA PHE A 151 6.55 -3.00 8.07
C PHE A 151 6.10 -1.54 8.00
N ALA A 152 5.78 -0.92 9.15
CA ALA A 152 5.44 0.50 9.22
C ALA A 152 6.61 1.39 8.76
N TRP A 153 7.84 1.04 9.14
CA TRP A 153 9.05 1.76 8.72
C TRP A 153 9.24 1.69 7.20
N LYS A 154 9.03 0.53 6.57
CA LYS A 154 9.11 0.40 5.10
C LYS A 154 8.02 1.17 4.36
N LEU A 155 6.84 1.34 4.95
CA LEU A 155 5.81 2.22 4.39
C LEU A 155 6.24 3.70 4.47
N LYS A 156 6.95 4.07 5.54
CA LYS A 156 7.50 5.41 5.72
C LYS A 156 8.65 5.73 4.74
N LEU A 157 9.57 4.77 4.55
CA LEU A 157 10.73 4.90 3.64
C LEU A 157 10.38 4.95 2.14
N ALA A 158 9.09 4.96 1.76
CA ALA A 158 8.70 5.33 0.40
C ALA A 158 9.15 6.76 0.00
N GLU A 159 9.66 7.55 0.95
CA GLU A 159 10.34 8.84 0.76
C GLU A 159 11.88 8.75 0.62
N ASP A 160 12.56 7.69 1.10
CA ASP A 160 14.00 7.70 1.41
C ASP A 160 14.87 6.80 0.48
N ASP A 161 14.36 6.37 -0.68
CA ASP A 161 15.13 5.57 -1.66
C ASP A 161 16.18 6.42 -2.44
N GLU A 162 16.75 7.46 -1.81
CA GLU A 162 17.77 8.34 -2.40
C GLU A 162 19.21 8.05 -1.94
N ASP A 163 19.48 7.17 -0.97
CA ASP A 163 20.87 6.87 -0.58
C ASP A 163 21.10 5.41 -0.16
N THR A 164 21.34 4.53 -1.13
CA THR A 164 22.30 3.42 -0.97
C THR A 164 22.71 2.83 -2.32
N LYS A 165 23.54 3.56 -3.07
CA LYS A 165 24.79 3.12 -3.75
C LYS A 165 25.19 4.06 -4.88
#